data_AF-A0A9D1WK05-F1
#
_entry.id   AF-A0A9D1WK05-F1
#
_cell.length_a   1.000
_cell.length_b   1.000
_cell.length_c   1.000
_cell.angle_alpha   90.00
_cell.angle_beta   90.00
_cell.angle_gamma   90.00
#
_symmetry.space_group_name_H-M   'P 1'
#
loop_
_entity.id
_entity.type
_entity.pdbx_description
1 polymer ?
#
loop_
_entity_poly.entity_id
_entity_poly.type
_entity_poly.pdbx_seq_one_letter_code
_entity_poly.pdbx_strand_id
1 'polypeptide(L)' 'MGTHVHGGDIYRHRNVMDFSANCNPLGTPEGVKKAVRESAEKLANYPQVGYEPLRKAIGDYEGVRPS' A
#
# COMPACT_ATOMS: atom_id res chain seq x y z
N MET A 1 2.45 6.67 -28.65
CA MET A 1 2.67 6.98 -27.22
C MET A 1 1.31 7.15 -26.58
N GLY A 2 0.90 6.29 -25.63
CA GLY A 2 -0.37 6.47 -24.94
C GLY A 2 -0.28 7.62 -23.93
N THR A 3 -1.32 8.44 -23.86
CA THR A 3 -1.45 9.50 -22.86
C THR A 3 -1.43 8.89 -21.46
N HIS A 4 -0.65 9.46 -20.53
CA HIS A 4 -0.67 9.02 -19.14
C HIS A 4 -1.96 9.53 -18.49
N VAL A 5 -2.80 8.61 -17.98
CA VAL A 5 -4.19 8.92 -17.56
C VAL A 5 -4.29 9.29 -16.06
N HIS A 6 -3.19 9.15 -15.31
CA HIS A 6 -3.16 9.39 -13.85
C HIS A 6 -2.04 10.36 -13.45
N GLY A 7 -2.12 10.95 -12.26
CA GLY A 7 -0.99 11.68 -11.65
C GLY A 7 0.07 10.74 -11.08
N GLY A 8 1.09 11.30 -10.41
CA GLY A 8 2.11 10.52 -9.70
C GLY A 8 3.32 10.09 -10.54
N ASP A 9 3.51 10.61 -11.76
CA ASP A 9 4.64 10.23 -12.63
C ASP A 9 5.94 10.96 -12.26
N ILE A 10 6.42 10.73 -11.04
CA ILE A 10 7.67 11.28 -10.51
C ILE A 10 8.93 10.78 -11.25
N TYR A 11 8.81 9.70 -12.04
CA TYR A 11 9.92 9.13 -12.80
C TYR A 11 10.23 9.96 -14.06
N ARG A 12 9.18 10.49 -14.72
CA ARG A 12 9.32 11.45 -15.83
C ARG A 12 9.48 12.89 -15.35
N HIS A 13 8.89 13.25 -14.21
CA HIS A 13 8.98 14.59 -13.61
C HIS A 13 9.84 14.55 -12.34
N ARG A 14 11.17 14.41 -12.52
CA ARG A 14 12.10 14.28 -11.38
C ARG A 14 12.28 15.61 -10.63
N ASN A 15 12.51 15.52 -9.31
CA ASN A 15 12.79 16.65 -8.42
C ASN A 15 11.67 17.70 -8.30
N VAL A 16 10.43 17.30 -8.55
CA VAL A 16 9.25 18.18 -8.36
C VAL A 16 8.57 17.88 -7.03
N MET A 17 7.92 18.90 -6.45
CA MET A 17 6.93 18.68 -5.41
C MET A 17 5.63 18.23 -6.09
N ASP A 18 5.28 16.96 -5.93
CA ASP A 18 4.18 16.35 -6.67
C ASP A 18 2.82 16.57 -5.97
N PHE A 19 2.00 17.45 -6.57
CA PHE A 19 0.61 17.68 -6.18
C PHE A 19 -0.40 16.94 -7.07
N SER A 20 0.07 16.09 -8.00
CA SER A 20 -0.80 15.37 -8.93
C SER A 20 -1.37 14.07 -8.36
N ALA A 21 -0.89 13.63 -7.18
CA ALA A 21 -1.37 12.47 -6.45
C ALA A 21 -1.70 12.81 -4.99
N ASN A 22 -2.83 12.29 -4.49
CA ASN A 22 -3.35 12.57 -3.15
C ASN A 22 -2.74 11.63 -2.09
N CYS A 23 -1.43 11.67 -1.94
CA CYS A 23 -0.72 10.88 -0.94
C CYS A 23 -0.64 11.60 0.41
N ASN A 24 -0.57 10.85 1.51
CA ASN A 24 -0.35 11.44 2.84
C ASN A 24 1.08 12.01 2.94
N PRO A 25 1.26 13.32 3.20
CA PRO A 25 2.59 13.95 3.27
C PRO A 25 3.44 13.49 4.45
N LEU A 26 2.84 12.83 5.46
CA LEU A 26 3.58 12.23 6.57
C LEU A 26 4.33 10.95 6.17
N GLY A 27 4.10 10.45 4.95
CA GLY A 27 4.72 9.25 4.42
C GLY A 27 4.18 7.96 5.04
N THR A 28 4.93 6.87 4.87
CA THR A 28 4.53 5.55 5.35
C THR A 28 4.62 5.45 6.88
N PRO A 29 3.58 4.96 7.59
CA PRO A 29 3.66 4.74 9.03
C PRO A 29 4.79 3.78 9.44
N GLU A 30 5.46 4.04 10.56
CA GLU A 30 6.61 3.22 11.01
C GLU A 30 6.26 1.74 11.25
N GLY A 31 5.06 1.47 11.78
CA GLY A 31 4.57 0.10 11.94
C GLY A 31 4.49 -0.67 10.62
N VAL A 32 4.09 0.02 9.53
CA VAL A 32 4.03 -0.56 8.18
C VAL A 32 5.43 -0.81 7.65
N LYS A 33 6.36 0.15 7.82
CA LYS A 33 7.77 -0.04 7.42
C LYS A 33 8.40 -1.24 8.11
N LYS A 34 8.13 -1.42 9.41
CA LYS A 34 8.60 -2.57 10.19
C LYS A 34 8.02 -3.88 9.66
N ALA A 35 6.71 -3.96 9.47
CA ALA A 35 6.04 -5.16 8.97
C ALA A 35 6.54 -5.58 7.57
N VAL A 36 6.82 -4.61 6.68
CA VAL A 36 7.40 -4.87 5.35
C VAL A 36 8.82 -5.43 5.45
N ARG A 37 9.67 -4.89 6.33
CA ARG A 37 11.01 -5.46 6.54
C ARG A 37 10.95 -6.89 7.06
N GLU A 38 10.05 -7.16 7.99
CA GLU A 38 9.86 -8.49 8.57
C GLU A 38 9.22 -9.49 7.59
N SER A 39 8.47 -9.02 6.60
CA SER A 39 7.86 -9.89 5.59
C SER A 39 8.84 -10.37 4.52
N ALA A 40 10.02 -9.75 4.39
CA ALA A 40 11.03 -10.11 3.39
C ALA A 40 11.43 -11.60 3.45
N GLU A 41 11.56 -12.15 4.65
CA GLU A 41 11.89 -13.56 4.90
C GLU A 41 10.80 -14.54 4.43
N LYS A 42 9.59 -14.05 4.16
CA LYS A 42 8.42 -14.86 3.81
C LYS A 42 8.05 -14.78 2.33
N LEU A 43 8.79 -14.00 1.53
CA LEU A 43 8.43 -13.70 0.13
C LEU A 43 8.38 -14.92 -0.80
N ALA A 44 9.07 -16.01 -0.47
CA ALA A 44 9.00 -17.26 -1.24
C ALA A 44 7.65 -17.99 -1.08
N ASN A 45 6.89 -17.68 -0.04
CA ASN A 45 5.59 -18.29 0.20
C ASN A 45 4.52 -17.54 -0.59
N TYR A 46 3.62 -18.29 -1.23
CA TYR A 46 2.40 -17.71 -1.78
C TYR A 46 1.60 -17.01 -0.67
N PRO A 47 0.95 -15.87 -0.96
CA PRO A 47 0.03 -15.24 -0.02
C PRO A 47 -1.05 -16.22 0.44
N GLN A 48 -1.53 -16.05 1.67
CA GLN A 48 -2.61 -16.88 2.17
C GLN A 48 -3.84 -16.74 1.28
N VAL A 49 -4.32 -17.88 0.76
CA VAL A 49 -5.53 -17.94 -0.04
C VAL A 49 -6.69 -17.34 0.75
N GLY A 50 -7.41 -16.42 0.12
CA GLY A 50 -8.58 -15.78 0.72
C GLY A 50 -8.28 -14.67 1.73
N TYR A 51 -7.02 -14.40 2.09
CA TYR A 51 -6.60 -13.26 2.94
C TYR A 51 -7.35 -13.16 4.27
N GLU A 52 -7.68 -14.29 4.90
CA GLU A 52 -8.52 -14.35 6.11
C GLU A 52 -8.05 -13.41 7.25
N PRO A 53 -6.75 -13.32 7.60
CA PRO A 53 -6.30 -12.42 8.66
C PRO A 53 -6.49 -10.95 8.31
N LEU A 54 -6.29 -10.57 7.03
CA LEU A 54 -6.48 -9.20 6.57
C LEU A 54 -7.97 -8.82 6.61
N ARG A 55 -8.85 -9.70 6.11
CA ARG A 55 -10.30 -9.50 6.14
C ARG A 55 -10.81 -9.39 7.57
N LYS A 56 -10.30 -10.23 8.47
CA LYS A 56 -10.63 -10.13 9.90
C LYS A 56 -10.18 -8.81 10.50
N ALA A 57 -8.93 -8.39 10.26
CA ALA A 57 -8.40 -7.13 10.80
C ALA A 57 -9.21 -5.91 10.32
N ILE A 58 -9.61 -5.88 9.03
CA ILE A 58 -10.45 -4.83 8.48
C ILE A 58 -11.86 -4.89 9.09
N GLY A 59 -12.47 -6.08 9.16
CA GLY A 59 -13.80 -6.25 9.75
C GLY A 59 -13.86 -5.80 11.21
N ASP A 60 -12.85 -6.17 12.01
CA ASP A 60 -12.74 -5.75 13.41
C ASP A 60 -12.58 -4.22 13.53
N TYR A 61 -11.78 -3.60 12.65
CA TYR A 61 -11.55 -2.15 12.65
C TYR A 61 -12.79 -1.36 12.24
N GLU A 62 -13.48 -1.81 11.19
CA GLU A 62 -14.68 -1.16 10.65
C GLU A 62 -15.97 -1.55 11.39
N GLY A 63 -15.90 -2.49 12.34
CA GLY A 63 -17.06 -2.98 13.09
C GLY A 63 -18.04 -3.79 12.25
N VAL A 64 -17.56 -4.48 11.20
CA VAL A 64 -18.37 -5.29 10.29
C VAL A 64 -17.91 -6.75 10.26
N ARG A 65 -18.80 -7.66 9.89
CA ARG A 65 -18.42 -9.06 9.68
C ARG A 65 -17.42 -9.15 8.51
N PRO A 66 -16.30 -9.87 8.65
CA PRO A 66 -15.41 -10.13 7.52
C PRO A 66 -16.21 -10.83 6.43
N SER A 67 -16.40 -10.15 5.29
CA SER A 67 -16.94 -10.75 4.06
C SER A 67 -16.09 -11.91 3.67
#